data_AF-A0A3C2CH12-F1
#
_entry.id   AF-A0A3C2CH12-F1
#
_cell.length_a   1.000
_cell.length_b   1.000
_cell.length_c   1.000
_cell.angle_alpha   90.00
_cell.angle_beta   90.00
_cell.angle_gamma   90.00
#
_symmetry.space_group_name_H-M   'P 1'
#
loop_
_entity.id
_entity.type
_entity.pdbx_description
1 polymer ?
#
loop_
_entity_poly.entity_id
_entity_poly.type
_entity_poly.pdbx_seq_one_letter_code
_entity_poly.pdbx_strand_id
1 'polypeptide(L)' 'MKVGVLALQGAFKLHAEALERLGVEALEVRSVEDFNSSEALIIPGGESTTMSFLLESSGIFESLQ' A
#
# COMPACT_ATOMS: atom_id res chain seq x y z
N MET A 1 4.68 -3.02 -14.68
CA MET A 1 4.64 -3.58 -13.32
C MET A 1 4.49 -2.44 -12.33
N LYS A 2 3.27 -2.20 -11.89
CA LYS A 2 2.94 -1.16 -10.89
C LYS A 2 2.83 -1.81 -9.52
N VAL A 3 3.70 -1.41 -8.59
CA VAL A 3 3.71 -1.94 -7.22
C VAL A 3 3.02 -0.94 -6.30
N GLY A 4 1.93 -1.36 -5.68
CA GLY A 4 1.21 -0.61 -4.68
C GLY A 4 1.97 -0.60 -3.35
N VAL A 5 1.97 0.53 -2.65
CA VAL A 5 2.47 0.68 -1.28
C VAL A 5 1.33 1.21 -0.43
N LEU A 6 0.90 0.44 0.56
CA LEU A 6 -0.20 0.85 1.43
C LEU A 6 0.15 2.15 2.16
N ALA A 7 -0.66 3.20 1.93
CA ALA A 7 -0.37 4.56 2.37
C ALA A 7 -1.45 5.11 3.32
N LEU A 8 -2.03 4.24 4.15
CA LEU A 8 -3.02 4.60 5.19
C LEU A 8 -2.35 5.12 6.47
N GLN A 9 -1.20 4.54 6.85
CA GLN A 9 -0.40 4.93 8.01
C GLN A 9 1.02 4.37 7.86
N GLY A 10 2.02 5.02 8.46
CA GLY A 10 3.38 4.49 8.56
C GLY A 10 4.38 5.02 7.53
N ALA A 11 5.48 4.28 7.34
CA ALA A 11 6.68 4.71 6.62
C ALA A 11 6.66 4.36 5.11
N PHE A 12 5.52 4.55 4.43
CA PHE A 12 5.33 4.17 3.02
C PHE A 12 6.27 4.89 2.04
N LYS A 13 6.66 6.15 2.32
CA LYS A 13 7.51 6.95 1.42
C LYS A 13 8.86 6.30 1.12
N LEU A 14 9.50 5.69 2.13
CA LEU A 14 10.80 5.04 1.94
C LEU A 14 10.69 3.82 1.02
N HIS A 15 9.55 3.11 1.05
CA HIS A 15 9.29 2.02 0.12
C HIS A 15 9.05 2.52 -1.31
N ALA A 16 8.28 3.60 -1.48
CA ALA A 16 8.08 4.21 -2.79
C ALA A 16 9.41 4.70 -3.40
N GLU A 17 10.22 5.43 -2.63
CA GLU A 17 11.55 5.88 -3.06
C GLU A 17 12.48 4.71 -3.40
N ALA A 18 12.42 3.60 -2.65
CA ALA A 18 13.23 2.41 -2.94
C ALA A 18 12.80 1.75 -4.26
N LEU A 19 11.50 1.67 -4.55
CA LEU A 19 10.97 1.17 -5.82
C LEU A 19 11.39 2.04 -7.00
N GLU A 20 11.27 3.36 -6.86
CA GLU A 20 11.68 4.32 -7.90
C GLU A 20 13.17 4.20 -8.23
N ARG A 21 14.04 4.02 -7.23
CA ARG A 21 15.48 3.79 -7.43
C ARG A 21 15.79 2.50 -8.18
N LEU A 22 14.89 1.52 -8.14
CA LEU A 22 14.99 0.26 -8.88
C LEU A 22 14.32 0.36 -10.27
N GLY A 23 13.77 1.51 -10.65
CA GLY A 23 13.05 1.70 -11.91
C GLY A 23 11.65 1.07 -11.92
N VAL A 24 11.09 0.78 -10.74
CA VAL A 24 9.74 0.22 -10.58
C VAL A 24 8.77 1.36 -10.28
N GLU A 25 7.63 1.37 -10.96
CA GLU A 25 6.58 2.35 -10.71
C GLU A 25 5.88 2.04 -9.37
N ALA A 26 5.98 2.97 -8.42
CA ALA A 26 5.28 2.90 -7.15
C ALA A 26 3.92 3.60 -7.22
N LEU A 27 2.89 2.97 -6.67
CA LEU A 27 1.57 3.58 -6.47
C LEU A 27 1.28 3.65 -4.97
N GLU A 28 0.98 4.82 -4.44
CA GLU A 28 0.46 4.92 -3.07
C GLU A 28 -0.99 4.42 -3.03
N VAL A 29 -1.24 3.37 -2.26
CA VAL A 29 -2.57 2.75 -2.14
C VAL A 29 -3.31 3.33 -0.95
N ARG A 30 -4.33 4.15 -1.22
CA ARG A 30 -5.19 4.78 -0.20
C ARG A 30 -6.66 4.39 -0.33
N SER A 31 -7.04 3.86 -1.48
CA SER A 31 -8.39 3.35 -1.73
C SER A 31 -8.38 1.99 -2.44
N VAL A 32 -9.58 1.42 -2.58
CA VAL A 32 -9.80 0.17 -3.33
C VAL A 32 -9.47 0.35 -4.82
N GLU A 33 -9.73 1.53 -5.38
CA GLU A 33 -9.37 1.84 -6.77
C GLU A 33 -7.86 1.85 -7.00
N ASP A 34 -7.09 2.40 -6.04
CA ASP A 34 -5.63 2.35 -6.09
C ASP A 34 -5.15 0.89 -5.99
N PHE A 35 -5.72 0.13 -5.06
CA PHE A 35 -5.37 -1.29 -4.87
C PHE A 35 -5.59 -2.09 -6.17
N ASN A 36 -6.76 -1.94 -6.79
CA ASN A 36 -7.12 -2.61 -8.04
C ASN A 36 -6.26 -2.17 -9.23
N SER A 37 -5.59 -1.03 -9.13
CA SER A 37 -4.66 -0.51 -10.13
C SER A 37 -3.22 -1.00 -9.94
N SER A 38 -2.94 -1.79 -8.90
CA SER A 38 -1.62 -2.34 -8.59
C SER A 38 -1.53 -3.85 -8.87
N GLU A 39 -0.35 -4.30 -9.28
CA GLU A 39 -0.07 -5.72 -9.60
C GLU A 39 0.52 -6.49 -8.40
N ALA A 40 1.01 -5.75 -7.41
CA ALA A 40 1.55 -6.27 -6.15
C ALA A 40 1.38 -5.21 -5.06
N LEU A 41 1.29 -5.63 -3.79
CA LEU A 41 1.12 -4.74 -2.66
C LEU A 41 2.27 -4.90 -1.64
N ILE A 42 2.86 -3.78 -1.25
CA ILE A 42 3.76 -3.65 -0.11
C ILE A 42 2.96 -3.14 1.08
N ILE A 43 3.03 -3.89 2.19
CA ILE A 43 2.52 -3.46 3.50
C ILE A 43 3.73 -2.93 4.30
N PRO A 44 3.85 -1.61 4.50
CA PRO A 44 5.01 -1.03 5.18
C PRO A 44 5.01 -1.38 6.67
N GLY A 45 6.15 -1.17 7.33
CA GLY A 45 6.21 -1.25 8.79
C GLY A 45 5.42 -0.12 9.46
N GLY A 46 4.93 -0.39 10.68
CA GLY A 46 4.10 0.54 11.44
C GLY A 46 3.55 -0.09 12.71
N GLU A 47 2.45 0.45 13.21
CA GLU A 47 1.70 -0.12 14.33
C GLU A 47 0.62 -1.05 13.75
N SER A 48 0.78 -2.36 13.95
CA SER A 48 -0.03 -3.37 13.28
C SER A 48 -1.52 -3.26 13.59
N THR A 49 -1.89 -2.89 14.83
CA THR A 49 -3.31 -2.79 15.21
C THR A 49 -4.00 -1.64 14.48
N THR A 50 -3.32 -0.49 14.38
CA THR A 50 -3.76 0.67 13.63
C THR A 50 -3.86 0.36 12.15
N MET A 51 -2.89 -0.36 11.59
CA MET A 51 -2.91 -0.72 10.17
C MET A 51 -4.06 -1.67 9.83
N SER A 52 -4.30 -2.70 10.64
CA SER A 52 -5.45 -3.61 10.44
C SER A 52 -6.77 -2.86 10.53
N PHE A 53 -6.93 -1.99 11.55
CA PHE A 53 -8.12 -1.17 11.69
C PHE A 53 -8.35 -0.25 10.47
N LEU A 54 -7.29 0.39 9.97
CA LEU A 54 -7.39 1.27 8.81
C LEU A 54 -7.71 0.49 7.53
N LEU A 55 -7.10 -0.67 7.32
CA LEU A 55 -7.35 -1.56 6.17
C LEU A 55 -8.81 -2.04 6.11
N GLU A 56 -9.37 -2.43 7.26
CA GLU A 56 -10.78 -2.80 7.37
C GLU A 56 -11.67 -1.58 7.13
N SER A 57 -11.40 -0.45 7.80
CA SER A 57 -12.22 0.76 7.66
C SER A 57 -12.18 1.37 6.26
N SER A 58 -11.13 1.11 5.47
CA SER A 58 -10.98 1.61 4.10
C SER A 58 -11.62 0.71 3.04
N GLY A 59 -12.15 -0.47 3.40
CA GLY A 59 -12.71 -1.45 2.45
C GLY A 59 -11.67 -2.18 1.60
N ILE A 60 -10.37 -1.97 1.88
CA ILE A 60 -9.27 -2.58 1.10
C ILE A 60 -9.07 -4.03 1.55
N PHE A 61 -9.31 -4.32 2.82
CA PHE A 61 -9.16 -5.66 3.38
C PHE A 61 -10.03 -6.70 2.65
N GLU A 62 -11.26 -6.33 2.30
CA GLU A 62 -12.19 -7.17 1.56
C GLU A 62 -11.70 -7.47 0.14
N SER A 63 -10.90 -6.57 -0.44
CA SER A 63 -10.32 -6.74 -1.78
C SER A 63 -9.07 -7.63 -1.79
N LEU A 64 -8.50 -7.96 -0.61
CA LEU A 64 -7.35 -8.85 -0.48
C LEU A 64 -7.72 -10.35 -0.48
N GLN A 65 -8.99 -10.70 -0.38
CA GLN A 65 -9.49 -12.07 -0.19
C GLN A 65 -9.73 -12.85 -1.49
#